data_AF-A0A2T7ST07-F1
#
_entry.id   AF-A0A2T7ST07-F1
#
_cell.length_a   1.000
_cell.length_b   1.000
_cell.length_c   1.000
_cell.angle_alpha   90.00
_cell.angle_beta   90.00
_cell.angle_gamma   90.00
#
_symmetry.space_group_name_H-M   'P 1'
#
loop_
_entity.id
_entity.type
_entity.pdbx_description
1 polymer ?
#
loop_
_entity_poly.entity_id
_entity_poly.type
_entity_poly.pdbx_seq_one_letter_code
_entity_poly.pdbx_strand_id
1 'polypeptide(L)'
;MSPFAPLQNDSFLRACLRQATDHTPVWLMRQAGRYLPEYCATRAKAGSFMGLATNVDFATEVTLQPLERYPLDASILFSDILTVPDAMGLGLSFAQGEGPRFAKNVRDEAAVAELAVPDMNKLR
;
A
#
# COMPACT_ATOMS: atom_id res chain seq x y z
N MET A 1 -16.18 20.98 -5.14
CA MET A 1 -15.12 20.79 -6.16
C MET A 1 -14.00 20.00 -5.50
N SER A 2 -13.37 19.05 -6.23
CA SER A 2 -12.24 18.29 -5.70
C SER A 2 -11.08 19.24 -5.37
N PRO A 3 -10.37 19.08 -4.25
CA PRO A 3 -9.19 19.88 -3.92
C PRO A 3 -7.97 19.55 -4.79
N PHE A 4 -8.07 18.51 -5.63
CA PHE A 4 -6.98 18.05 -6.50
C PHE A 4 -7.14 18.58 -7.93
N ALA A 5 -6.01 18.69 -8.63
CA ALA A 5 -5.99 18.99 -10.05
C ALA A 5 -6.85 17.98 -10.84
N PRO A 6 -7.46 18.40 -11.97
CA PRO A 6 -8.20 17.48 -12.84
C PRO A 6 -7.33 16.29 -13.28
N LEU A 7 -7.94 15.11 -13.36
CA LEU A 7 -7.27 13.90 -13.82
C LEU A 7 -6.91 14.02 -15.31
N GLN A 8 -5.64 13.82 -15.66
CA GLN A 8 -5.15 13.94 -17.04
C GLN A 8 -5.22 12.62 -17.82
N ASN A 9 -5.08 11.47 -17.15
CA ASN A 9 -5.24 10.14 -17.73
C ASN A 9 -6.31 9.37 -16.94
N ASP A 10 -7.46 9.09 -17.56
CA ASP A 10 -8.57 8.36 -16.97
C ASP A 10 -8.76 6.96 -17.60
N SER A 11 -7.83 6.53 -18.45
CA SER A 11 -7.97 5.32 -19.28
C SER A 11 -8.21 4.07 -18.43
N PHE A 12 -7.52 3.94 -17.29
CA PHE A 12 -7.74 2.86 -16.34
C PHE A 12 -9.19 2.84 -15.81
N LEU A 13 -9.73 3.99 -15.40
CA LEU A 13 -11.10 4.10 -14.86
C LEU A 13 -12.14 3.80 -15.94
N ARG A 14 -11.96 4.34 -17.14
CA ARG A 14 -12.84 4.07 -18.29
C ARG A 14 -12.88 2.58 -18.61
N ALA A 15 -11.72 1.92 -18.68
CA ALA A 15 -11.64 0.49 -18.93
C ALA A 15 -12.33 -0.34 -17.83
N CYS A 16 -12.12 -0.02 -16.55
CA CYS A 16 -12.83 -0.67 -15.44
C CYS A 16 -14.35 -0.52 -15.52
N LEU A 17 -14.83 0.60 -16.06
CA LEU A 17 -16.25 0.87 -16.29
C LEU A 17 -16.77 0.34 -17.64
N ARG A 18 -15.94 -0.38 -18.41
CA ARG A 18 -16.26 -0.92 -19.74
C ARG A 18 -16.58 0.15 -20.78
N GLN A 19 -15.97 1.32 -20.64
CA GLN A 19 -16.03 2.40 -21.63
C GLN A 19 -14.90 2.25 -22.64
N ALA A 20 -15.08 2.81 -23.84
CA ALA A 20 -14.05 2.80 -24.88
C ALA A 20 -12.80 3.58 -24.43
N THR A 21 -11.62 3.08 -24.79
CA THR A 21 -10.31 3.68 -24.52
C THR A 21 -9.43 3.64 -25.78
N ASP A 22 -8.47 4.55 -25.89
CA ASP A 22 -7.58 4.67 -27.06
C ASP A 22 -6.52 3.57 -27.09
N HIS A 23 -6.15 3.06 -25.91
CA HIS A 23 -5.30 1.88 -25.70
C HIS A 23 -5.81 1.06 -24.52
N THR A 24 -5.30 -0.16 -24.36
CA THR A 24 -5.57 -0.97 -23.15
C THR A 24 -4.69 -0.45 -22.01
N PRO A 25 -5.25 0.06 -20.90
CA PRO A 25 -4.46 0.63 -19.82
C PRO A 25 -3.70 -0.46 -19.04
N VAL A 26 -2.50 -0.13 -18.57
CA VAL A 26 -1.62 -1.06 -17.84
C VAL A 26 -1.12 -0.48 -16.52
N TRP A 27 -1.14 -1.33 -15.50
CA TRP A 27 -0.42 -1.17 -14.23
C TRP A 27 0.03 -2.56 -13.77
N LEU A 28 0.99 -2.63 -12.86
CA LEU A 28 1.55 -3.92 -12.43
C LEU A 28 1.38 -4.11 -10.92
N MET A 29 0.89 -5.29 -10.53
CA MET A 29 0.91 -5.69 -9.13
C MET A 29 2.35 -5.67 -8.61
N ARG A 30 2.56 -5.00 -7.48
CA ARG A 30 3.89 -4.75 -6.88
C ARG A 30 4.86 -3.97 -7.79
N GLN A 31 4.33 -3.00 -8.57
CA GLN A 31 5.16 -2.06 -9.33
C GLN A 31 6.17 -1.30 -8.45
N ALA A 32 5.82 -0.97 -7.20
CA ALA A 32 6.77 -0.48 -6.22
C ALA A 32 7.41 -1.68 -5.48
N GLY A 33 8.65 -2.03 -5.80
CA GLY A 33 9.27 -3.20 -5.20
C GLY A 33 10.75 -3.38 -5.47
N ARG A 34 11.32 -4.43 -4.86
CA ARG A 34 12.76 -4.73 -4.84
C ARG A 34 13.44 -4.90 -6.22
N TYR A 35 12.67 -5.05 -7.28
CA TYR A 35 13.23 -5.09 -8.65
C TYR A 35 13.76 -3.71 -9.09
N LEU A 36 13.33 -2.65 -8.41
CA LEU A 36 13.83 -1.28 -8.60
C LEU A 36 14.99 -1.01 -7.62
N PRO A 37 16.17 -0.61 -8.11
CA PRO A 37 17.30 -0.24 -7.26
C PRO A 37 16.97 0.91 -6.30
N GLU A 38 16.26 1.93 -6.77
CA GLU A 38 15.83 3.09 -5.98
C GLU A 38 14.86 2.70 -4.85
N TYR A 39 13.95 1.75 -5.09
CA TYR A 39 13.11 1.19 -4.03
C TYR A 39 13.97 0.56 -2.92
N CYS A 40 14.98 -0.22 -3.30
CA CYS A 40 15.89 -0.84 -2.33
C CYS A 40 16.65 0.22 -1.52
N ALA A 41 17.04 1.33 -2.15
CA ALA A 41 17.70 2.44 -1.48
C ALA A 41 16.78 3.15 -0.48
N THR A 42 15.53 3.47 -0.86
CA THR A 42 14.53 4.08 0.03
C THR A 42 14.20 3.14 1.20
N ARG A 43 14.03 1.84 0.92
CA ARG A 43 13.80 0.82 1.95
C ARG A 43 14.96 0.73 2.95
N ALA A 44 16.21 0.84 2.49
CA ALA A 44 17.37 0.83 3.38
C ALA A 44 17.37 2.04 4.32
N LYS A 45 16.95 3.22 3.83
CA LYS A 45 16.78 4.44 4.66
C LYS A 45 15.66 4.29 5.69
N ALA A 46 14.54 3.67 5.30
CA ALA A 46 13.39 3.46 6.18
C ALA A 46 13.64 2.39 7.28
N GLY A 47 14.68 1.57 7.15
CA GLY A 47 15.14 0.58 8.14
C GLY A 47 14.28 -0.68 8.23
N SER A 48 12.96 -0.59 8.06
CA SER A 48 12.04 -1.72 8.07
C SER A 48 10.93 -1.55 7.03
N PHE A 49 10.23 -2.65 6.72
CA PHE A 49 9.06 -2.59 5.85
C PHE A 49 7.93 -1.76 6.48
N MET A 50 7.71 -1.90 7.79
CA MET A 50 6.69 -1.10 8.47
C MET A 50 7.07 0.38 8.48
N GLY A 51 8.33 0.71 8.80
CA GLY A 51 8.82 2.09 8.72
C GLY A 51 8.70 2.71 7.32
N LEU A 52 8.76 1.89 6.27
CA LEU A 52 8.50 2.33 4.90
C LEU A 52 7.01 2.58 4.64
N ALA A 53 6.12 1.71 5.14
CA ALA A 53 4.68 1.78 4.91
C ALA A 53 3.95 2.81 5.80
N THR A 54 4.47 3.11 6.99
CA THR A 54 3.86 4.08 7.94
C THR A 54 4.44 5.48 7.83
N ASN A 55 5.49 5.68 7.04
CA ASN A 55 6.04 7.00 6.77
C ASN A 55 5.45 7.53 5.45
N VAL A 56 4.69 8.62 5.53
CA VAL A 56 3.99 9.21 4.38
C VAL A 56 4.95 9.61 3.26
N ASP A 57 6.10 10.20 3.59
CA ASP A 57 7.08 10.65 2.60
C ASP A 57 7.68 9.46 1.87
N PHE A 58 8.11 8.42 2.60
CA PHE A 58 8.67 7.22 1.98
C PHE A 58 7.63 6.42 1.19
N ALA A 59 6.41 6.25 1.71
CA ALA A 59 5.33 5.57 1.00
C ALA A 59 4.97 6.30 -0.30
N THR A 60 4.96 7.63 -0.28
CA THR A 60 4.75 8.46 -1.48
C THR A 60 5.90 8.28 -2.46
N GLU A 61 7.14 8.39 -2.01
CA GLU A 61 8.34 8.23 -2.84
C GLU A 61 8.31 6.89 -3.59
N VAL A 62 8.16 5.76 -2.88
CA VAL A 62 8.18 4.44 -3.52
C VAL A 62 6.98 4.18 -4.41
N THR A 63 5.83 4.81 -4.14
CA THR A 63 4.63 4.73 -5.00
C THR A 63 4.89 5.39 -6.36
N LEU A 64 5.67 6.47 -6.39
CA LEU A 64 5.95 7.26 -7.59
C LEU A 64 7.10 6.71 -8.44
N GLN A 65 8.10 6.06 -7.84
CA GLN A 65 9.26 5.49 -8.54
C GLN A 65 8.94 4.72 -9.84
N PRO A 66 7.90 3.84 -9.90
CA PRO A 66 7.60 3.10 -11.12
C PRO A 66 7.07 3.99 -12.24
N LEU A 67 6.37 5.08 -11.91
CA LEU A 67 5.83 6.04 -12.87
C LEU A 67 6.94 6.90 -13.51
N GLU A 68 8.07 7.06 -12.83
CA GLU A 68 9.24 7.74 -13.39
C GLU A 68 9.98 6.89 -14.44
N ARG A 69 9.80 5.56 -14.40
CA ARG A 69 10.43 4.63 -15.35
C ARG A 69 9.53 4.19 -16.48
N TYR A 70 8.25 4.02 -16.19
CA TYR A 70 7.31 3.36 -17.08
C TYR A 70 6.05 4.22 -17.22
N PRO A 71 5.52 4.39 -18.44
CA PRO A 71 4.27 5.13 -18.67
C PRO A 71 3.06 4.27 -18.27
N LEU A 72 2.92 3.94 -16.98
CA LEU A 72 1.78 3.20 -16.44
C LEU A 72 0.55 4.10 -16.33
N ASP A 73 -0.63 3.52 -16.51
CA ASP A 73 -1.91 4.23 -16.49
C ASP A 73 -2.51 4.40 -15.09
N ALA A 74 -1.89 3.80 -14.07
CA ALA A 74 -2.31 3.94 -12.68
C ALA A 74 -1.13 3.78 -11.71
N SER A 75 -1.23 4.45 -10.56
CA SER A 75 -0.48 4.12 -9.36
C SER A 75 -1.32 3.31 -8.39
N ILE A 76 -0.66 2.53 -7.55
CA ILE A 76 -1.27 1.84 -6.43
C ILE A 76 -0.57 2.27 -5.15
N LEU A 77 -1.37 2.60 -4.12
CA LEU A 77 -0.87 2.96 -2.80
C LEU A 77 0.12 1.90 -2.28
N PHE A 78 1.32 2.34 -1.92
CA PHE A 78 2.23 1.51 -1.15
C PHE A 78 1.76 1.40 0.31
N SER A 79 1.24 0.23 0.68
CA SER A 79 0.81 -0.11 2.03
C SER A 79 0.85 -1.64 2.21
N ASP A 80 0.36 -2.14 3.34
CA ASP A 80 0.22 -3.57 3.61
C ASP A 80 -1.21 -3.92 4.03
N ILE A 81 -1.70 -5.09 3.58
CA ILE A 81 -3.05 -5.57 3.90
C ILE A 81 -3.23 -5.86 5.41
N LEU A 82 -2.13 -6.11 6.13
CA LEU A 82 -2.13 -6.41 7.56
C LEU A 82 -2.17 -5.16 8.44
N THR A 83 -2.25 -3.96 7.86
CA THR A 83 -2.46 -2.71 8.61
C THR A 83 -3.76 -2.71 9.40
N VAL A 84 -4.83 -3.30 8.87
CA VAL A 84 -6.14 -3.41 9.56
C VAL A 84 -6.03 -4.27 10.83
N PRO A 85 -5.59 -5.54 10.77
CA PRO A 85 -5.42 -6.35 11.98
C PRO A 85 -4.36 -5.81 12.95
N ASP A 86 -3.33 -5.10 12.46
CA ASP A 86 -2.40 -4.41 13.35
C ASP A 86 -3.09 -3.29 14.14
N ALA A 87 -3.92 -2.48 13.47
CA ALA A 87 -4.74 -1.45 14.10
C ALA A 87 -5.84 -2.01 15.03
N MET A 88 -6.21 -3.28 14.86
CA MET A 88 -7.07 -4.02 15.82
C MET A 88 -6.30 -4.49 17.08
N GLY A 89 -4.99 -4.22 17.17
CA GLY A 89 -4.19 -4.51 18.37
C GLY A 89 -3.62 -5.94 18.44
N LEU A 90 -3.51 -6.63 17.29
CA LEU A 90 -2.97 -7.99 17.23
C LEU A 90 -1.43 -8.06 17.32
N GLY A 91 -0.75 -6.92 17.21
CA GLY A 91 0.70 -6.78 17.37
C GLY A 91 1.47 -7.40 16.19
N LEU A 92 1.44 -6.73 15.04
CA LEU A 92 2.13 -7.17 13.83
C LEU A 92 3.64 -6.96 13.94
N SER A 93 4.41 -7.96 13.52
CA SER A 93 5.86 -7.91 13.44
C SER A 93 6.36 -8.55 12.15
N PHE A 94 7.47 -8.03 11.62
CA PHE A 94 8.13 -8.55 10.42
C PHE A 94 9.55 -8.97 10.77
N ALA A 95 9.78 -10.27 10.98
CA ALA A 95 11.11 -10.82 11.14
C ALA A 95 11.75 -11.07 9.77
N GLN A 96 13.06 -10.78 9.65
CA GLN A 96 13.78 -10.94 8.40
C GLN A 96 13.77 -12.42 7.96
N GLY A 97 13.20 -12.69 6.78
CA GLY A 97 13.14 -14.04 6.21
C GLY A 97 11.95 -14.89 6.67
N GLU A 98 11.16 -14.46 7.65
CA GLU A 98 10.08 -15.29 8.22
C GLU A 98 8.66 -14.86 7.82
N GLY A 99 8.51 -13.70 7.19
CA GLY A 99 7.20 -13.12 6.89
C GLY A 99 6.54 -12.47 8.11
N PRO A 100 5.30 -11.97 7.96
CA PRO A 100 4.58 -11.30 9.05
C PRO A 100 4.09 -12.29 10.12
N ARG A 101 4.16 -11.89 11.38
CA ARG A 101 3.62 -12.63 12.54
C ARG A 101 2.81 -11.69 13.44
N PHE A 102 1.74 -12.20 14.03
CA PHE A 102 0.99 -11.52 15.09
C PHE A 102 1.38 -12.06 16.46
N ALA A 103 1.49 -11.17 17.43
CA ALA A 103 1.68 -11.55 18.84
C ALA A 103 0.42 -12.21 19.42
N LYS A 104 -0.77 -11.78 18.97
CA LYS A 104 -2.07 -12.32 19.38
C LYS A 104 -2.78 -12.96 18.20
N ASN A 105 -3.17 -14.22 18.35
CA ASN A 105 -3.96 -14.95 17.36
C ASN A 105 -5.41 -15.04 17.81
N VAL A 106 -6.35 -14.71 16.93
CA VAL A 106 -7.79 -14.87 17.18
C VAL A 106 -8.16 -16.36 17.02
N ARG A 107 -8.53 -17.03 18.12
CA ARG A 107 -8.77 -18.50 18.15
C ARG A 107 -10.08 -18.92 18.81
N ASP A 108 -10.75 -18.01 19.51
CA ASP A 108 -12.00 -18.26 20.23
C ASP A 108 -12.93 -17.03 20.16
N GLU A 109 -14.17 -17.21 20.64
CA GLU A 109 -15.19 -16.16 20.62
C GLU A 109 -14.81 -14.95 21.49
N ALA A 110 -14.07 -15.16 22.58
CA ALA A 110 -13.60 -14.07 23.44
C ALA A 110 -12.62 -13.17 22.68
N ALA A 111 -11.64 -13.74 21.98
CA ALA A 111 -10.70 -13.00 21.15
C ALA A 111 -11.38 -12.27 19.99
N VAL A 112 -12.47 -12.82 19.43
CA VAL A 112 -13.29 -12.12 18.43
C VAL A 112 -14.00 -10.92 19.05
N ALA A 113 -14.56 -11.07 20.26
CA ALA A 113 -15.28 -10.01 20.95
C ALA A 113 -14.38 -8.84 21.39
N GLU A 114 -13.08 -9.06 21.55
CA GLU A 114 -12.09 -8.02 21.85
C GLU A 114 -11.73 -7.15 20.62
N LEU A 115 -12.03 -7.60 19.39
CA LEU A 115 -11.73 -6.82 18.19
C LEU A 115 -12.63 -5.58 18.11
N ALA A 116 -12.03 -4.45 17.73
CA ALA A 116 -12.73 -3.21 17.48
C ALA A 116 -12.48 -2.74 16.04
N VAL A 117 -13.48 -2.08 15.44
CA VAL A 117 -13.27 -1.35 14.19
C VAL A 117 -12.26 -0.22 14.46
N PRO A 118 -11.09 -0.20 13.79
CA PRO A 118 -10.09 0.83 14.05
C PRO A 118 -10.61 2.24 13.74
N ASP A 119 -10.24 3.21 14.58
CA ASP A 119 -10.49 4.62 14.31
C ASP A 119 -9.49 5.12 13.27
N MET A 120 -9.97 5.34 12.04
CA MET A 120 -9.15 5.78 10.91
C MET A 120 -8.48 7.14 11.16
N ASN A 121 -8.98 7.98 12.08
CA ASN A 121 -8.34 9.26 12.40
C ASN A 121 -7.05 9.09 13.22
N LYS A 122 -6.91 7.96 13.92
CA LYS A 122 -5.70 7.61 14.69
C LYS A 122 -4.61 6.95 13.84
N LEU A 123 -4.91 6.66 12.57
CA LEU A 123 -4.04 6.00 11.60
C LEU A 123 -3.50 6.95 10.53
N ARG A 124 -3.71 8.27 10.71
CA ARG A 124 -3.22 9.33 9.83
C ARG A 124 -1.81 9.76 10.20
#